data_AF-A0AAV5AS28-F1
#
_entry.id   AF-A0AAV5AS28-F1
#
_cell.length_a   1.000
_cell.length_b   1.000
_cell.length_c   1.000
_cell.angle_alpha   90.00
_cell.angle_beta   90.00
_cell.angle_gamma   90.00
#
_symmetry.space_group_name_H-M   'P 1'
#
loop_
_entity.id
_entity.type
_entity.pdbx_description
1 polymer ?
#
loop_
_entity_poly.entity_id
_entity_poly.type
_entity_poly.pdbx_seq_one_letter_code
_entity_poly.pdbx_strand_id
1 'polypeptide(L)'
;MAENEAAVKVGEILGIGKVKRVELEEEGHSCPRCTAPVTVAQLRELFPKAEEDTLKTVADTYTKYMKELHMDTCWNKAHFFAQAAIETGFKLDIKSGEGFNYYWEDLIEKFRAFQTTEGRKKAKEWGRAERNSKINGKTNPKYQSVSLENKKKIANWAYSPSFQKGKELGNIYDNDGWTFRGKGLIQLTGRSAYQYANTYTKKENADIIANPDLVMTNIAIGVISSMAFFKWKKINILANGNRNTKSICEEVGKDVRATDPNGKPSRNHAEKIIFFNNSSSKVFKIDECLWGHSKGWHDPVDNPRRTKYNSGGNYKPVNGAYGKVRNGYTKFHSGLDLFALPYIKDEYDGTPVYACLDGVVVESTYKLEFSKGEIMGIDIKETDKVFFIYMHLSKRLVKEDEYVKAGQIIGYSGVSGSIANGIPSPHLHLEIATVKNAYGTGENKRTNPARFIKLNSYDTKDQDEAVDYKYYQDGTKKKWSAPKNDHRKL
;
A
#
# COMPACT_ATOMS: atom_id res chain seq x y z
N MET A 1 7.91 10.49 33.79
CA MET A 1 6.81 11.03 32.97
C MET A 1 6.22 9.87 32.20
N ALA A 2 4.89 9.80 32.03
CA ALA A 2 4.19 8.54 31.77
C ALA A 2 4.60 7.83 30.46
N GLU A 3 4.74 6.52 30.55
CA GLU A 3 4.95 5.63 29.41
C GLU A 3 3.59 5.23 28.81
N ASN A 4 3.53 5.04 27.49
CA ASN A 4 2.27 4.93 26.77
C ASN A 4 1.98 3.50 26.31
N GLU A 5 1.19 2.79 27.12
CA GLU A 5 0.72 1.44 26.88
C GLU A 5 -0.83 1.35 27.02
N ALA A 6 -1.42 0.21 26.64
CA ALA A 6 -2.84 -0.14 26.80
C ALA A 6 -3.09 -1.63 26.50
N ALA A 7 -4.01 -2.28 27.23
CA ALA A 7 -4.51 -3.64 26.94
C ALA A 7 -5.98 -3.72 26.65
N VAL A 8 -6.37 -4.85 26.07
CA VAL A 8 -7.66 -5.50 26.27
C VAL A 8 -7.47 -6.74 27.17
N LYS A 9 -8.42 -6.99 28.09
CA LYS A 9 -8.56 -8.20 28.90
C LYS A 9 -9.78 -8.97 28.45
N VAL A 10 -9.60 -10.27 28.20
CA VAL A 10 -10.72 -11.21 27.94
C VAL A 10 -11.27 -11.75 29.26
N GLY A 11 -12.58 -11.98 29.31
CA GLY A 11 -13.28 -12.66 30.40
C GLY A 11 -14.35 -13.59 29.85
N GLU A 12 -14.58 -14.71 30.54
CA GLU A 12 -15.44 -15.81 30.07
C GLU A 12 -16.90 -15.38 29.84
N ILE A 13 -17.43 -15.68 28.65
CA ILE A 13 -18.83 -16.09 28.36
C ILE A 13 -18.94 -16.41 26.85
N LEU A 14 -19.88 -17.31 26.49
CA LEU A 14 -20.12 -17.94 25.17
C LEU A 14 -19.24 -19.16 24.85
N GLY A 15 -19.78 -20.36 25.14
CA GLY A 15 -19.14 -21.62 24.75
C GLY A 15 -19.18 -21.87 23.24
N ILE A 16 -18.01 -21.94 22.62
CA ILE A 16 -17.84 -22.30 21.20
C ILE A 16 -17.01 -23.59 21.15
N GLY A 17 -17.58 -24.66 20.60
CA GLY A 17 -16.99 -26.00 20.67
C GLY A 17 -15.68 -26.16 19.88
N LYS A 18 -14.78 -26.99 20.44
CA LYS A 18 -13.50 -27.51 19.88
C LYS A 18 -13.19 -27.06 18.44
N VAL A 19 -12.28 -26.09 18.31
CA VAL A 19 -11.71 -25.68 17.02
C VAL A 19 -10.96 -26.85 16.38
N LYS A 20 -11.60 -27.52 15.41
CA LYS A 20 -10.90 -28.39 14.47
C LYS A 20 -10.02 -27.54 13.55
N ARG A 21 -8.86 -28.05 13.20
CA ARG A 21 -7.99 -27.49 12.15
C ARG A 21 -8.75 -27.58 10.81
N VAL A 22 -9.20 -26.43 10.31
CA VAL A 22 -9.86 -26.33 9.00
C VAL A 22 -8.77 -26.40 7.92
N GLU A 23 -8.92 -27.34 6.99
CA GLU A 23 -8.10 -27.41 5.78
C GLU A 23 -8.60 -26.38 4.76
N LEU A 24 -7.71 -25.91 3.87
CA LEU A 24 -7.96 -24.74 3.02
C LEU A 24 -8.91 -25.05 1.85
N GLU A 25 -10.21 -24.97 2.11
CA GLU A 25 -11.21 -24.66 1.06
C GLU A 25 -11.17 -23.16 0.71
N GLU A 26 -11.55 -22.80 -0.51
CA GLU A 26 -11.26 -21.50 -1.11
C GLU A 26 -11.84 -20.30 -0.31
N GLU A 27 -11.06 -19.21 -0.17
CA GLU A 27 -11.36 -18.07 0.73
C GLU A 27 -12.68 -17.34 0.37
N GLY A 28 -13.81 -17.86 0.86
CA GLY A 28 -15.10 -17.18 0.87
C GLY A 28 -15.05 -15.97 1.81
N HIS A 29 -15.06 -14.76 1.24
CA HIS A 29 -14.97 -13.51 2.01
C HIS A 29 -16.01 -13.44 3.12
N SER A 30 -15.56 -13.44 4.38
CA SER A 30 -16.41 -13.23 5.57
C SER A 30 -17.07 -11.85 5.61
N CYS A 31 -16.67 -10.93 4.73
CA CYS A 31 -17.26 -9.61 4.56
C CYS A 31 -18.27 -9.57 3.40
N PRO A 32 -19.59 -9.36 3.66
CA PRO A 32 -20.59 -9.29 2.60
C PRO A 32 -20.40 -8.11 1.63
N ARG A 33 -19.71 -7.03 2.07
CA ARG A 33 -19.37 -5.88 1.22
C ARG A 33 -18.26 -6.18 0.20
N CYS A 34 -17.49 -7.25 0.39
CA CYS A 34 -16.48 -7.68 -0.58
C CYS A 34 -17.16 -8.28 -1.83
N THR A 35 -18.01 -9.29 -1.69
CA THR A 35 -18.70 -9.87 -2.86
C THR A 35 -19.81 -8.98 -3.44
N ALA A 36 -20.29 -7.96 -2.69
CA ALA A 36 -21.29 -7.01 -3.18
C ALA A 36 -20.85 -6.23 -4.43
N PRO A 37 -21.76 -5.97 -5.40
CA PRO A 37 -21.51 -5.10 -6.55
C PRO A 37 -20.97 -3.71 -6.18
N VAL A 38 -20.20 -3.12 -7.10
CA VAL A 38 -19.96 -1.66 -7.11
C VAL A 38 -21.20 -0.99 -7.67
N THR A 39 -21.71 0.04 -6.99
CA THR A 39 -22.95 0.72 -7.38
C THR A 39 -22.70 2.10 -7.99
N VAL A 40 -23.62 2.55 -8.85
CA VAL A 40 -23.60 3.90 -9.42
C VAL A 40 -23.64 4.98 -8.34
N ALA A 41 -24.37 4.75 -7.24
CA ALA A 41 -24.41 5.66 -6.09
C ALA A 41 -23.01 5.88 -5.47
N GLN A 42 -22.30 4.79 -5.16
CA GLN A 42 -20.93 4.84 -4.65
C GLN A 42 -19.97 5.55 -5.62
N LEU A 43 -20.09 5.29 -6.93
CA LEU A 43 -19.25 5.99 -7.89
C LEU A 43 -19.63 7.46 -8.05
N ARG A 44 -20.90 7.86 -7.88
CA ARG A 44 -21.32 9.26 -7.91
C ARG A 44 -20.74 10.07 -6.75
N GLU A 45 -20.57 9.46 -5.58
CA GLU A 45 -19.85 10.06 -4.43
C GLU A 45 -18.36 10.30 -4.71
N LEU A 46 -17.72 9.42 -5.50
CA LEU A 46 -16.28 9.50 -5.81
C LEU A 46 -15.98 10.33 -7.07
N PHE A 47 -16.91 10.37 -8.02
CA PHE A 47 -16.77 11.02 -9.33
C PHE A 47 -17.99 11.92 -9.61
N PRO A 48 -18.26 12.95 -8.79
CA PRO A 48 -19.48 13.78 -8.86
C PRO A 48 -19.54 14.73 -10.08
N LYS A 49 -18.67 14.54 -11.09
CA LYS A 49 -18.67 15.27 -12.36
C LYS A 49 -18.65 14.33 -13.57
N ALA A 50 -18.79 13.02 -13.37
CA ALA A 50 -18.91 12.02 -14.41
C ALA A 50 -20.38 11.81 -14.79
N GLU A 51 -20.64 11.55 -16.07
CA GLU A 51 -22.00 11.26 -16.56
C GLU A 51 -22.51 9.91 -16.03
N GLU A 52 -23.83 9.82 -15.80
CA GLU A 52 -24.48 8.64 -15.18
C GLU A 52 -24.23 7.35 -15.97
N ASP A 53 -24.22 7.38 -17.31
CA ASP A 53 -23.90 6.22 -18.16
C ASP A 53 -22.42 5.79 -18.05
N THR A 54 -21.51 6.74 -17.84
CA THR A 54 -20.09 6.46 -17.55
C THR A 54 -19.96 5.79 -16.20
N LEU A 55 -20.62 6.33 -15.16
CA LEU A 55 -20.67 5.71 -13.83
C LEU A 55 -21.25 4.29 -13.88
N LYS A 56 -22.36 4.08 -14.61
CA LYS A 56 -22.99 2.78 -14.83
C LYS A 56 -22.04 1.80 -15.51
N THR A 57 -21.43 2.19 -16.63
CA THR A 57 -20.53 1.31 -17.38
C THR A 57 -19.30 0.91 -16.55
N VAL A 58 -18.77 1.82 -15.73
CA VAL A 58 -17.67 1.53 -14.80
C VAL A 58 -18.12 0.58 -13.67
N ALA A 59 -19.28 0.82 -13.06
CA ALA A 59 -19.86 -0.01 -12.00
C ALA A 59 -20.13 -1.45 -12.48
N ASP A 60 -20.79 -1.59 -13.64
CA ASP A 60 -21.13 -2.87 -14.26
C ASP A 60 -19.86 -3.64 -14.64
N THR A 61 -18.90 -2.99 -15.31
CA THR A 61 -17.66 -3.65 -15.75
C THR A 61 -16.80 -4.08 -14.58
N TYR A 62 -16.68 -3.26 -13.52
CA TYR A 62 -15.94 -3.64 -12.33
C TYR A 62 -16.60 -4.83 -11.63
N THR A 63 -17.92 -4.79 -11.44
CA THR A 63 -18.70 -5.87 -10.84
C THR A 63 -18.60 -7.18 -11.62
N LYS A 64 -18.62 -7.12 -12.96
CA LYS A 64 -18.49 -8.29 -13.85
C LYS A 64 -17.17 -9.04 -13.65
N TYR A 65 -16.07 -8.34 -13.41
CA TYR A 65 -14.72 -8.93 -13.38
C TYR A 65 -14.04 -8.99 -12.02
N MET A 66 -14.56 -8.32 -10.99
CA MET A 66 -13.88 -8.24 -9.68
C MET A 66 -13.62 -9.61 -9.05
N LYS A 67 -14.51 -10.61 -9.22
CA LYS A 67 -14.26 -11.98 -8.72
C LYS A 67 -13.13 -12.68 -9.48
N GLU A 68 -13.17 -12.69 -10.82
CA GLU A 68 -12.14 -13.34 -11.64
C GLU A 68 -10.76 -12.66 -11.46
N LEU A 69 -10.75 -11.35 -11.21
CA LEU A 69 -9.54 -10.59 -11.00
C LEU A 69 -9.04 -10.60 -9.54
N HIS A 70 -9.78 -11.22 -8.61
CA HIS A 70 -9.56 -11.17 -7.16
C HIS A 70 -9.37 -9.71 -6.67
N MET A 71 -10.31 -8.86 -7.09
CA MET A 71 -10.41 -7.43 -6.82
C MET A 71 -11.77 -7.05 -6.20
N ASP A 72 -12.50 -8.02 -5.67
CA ASP A 72 -13.82 -7.83 -5.07
C ASP A 72 -13.77 -7.16 -3.69
N THR A 73 -12.68 -7.30 -2.93
CA THR A 73 -12.61 -6.77 -1.56
C THR A 73 -12.85 -5.25 -1.46
N CYS A 74 -13.38 -4.79 -0.32
CA CYS A 74 -13.53 -3.35 -0.01
C CYS A 74 -12.23 -2.58 -0.20
N TRP A 75 -11.12 -3.20 0.19
CA TRP A 75 -9.76 -2.68 0.03
C TRP A 75 -9.35 -2.52 -1.43
N ASN A 76 -9.61 -3.53 -2.27
CA ASN A 76 -9.36 -3.47 -3.71
C ASN A 76 -10.16 -2.37 -4.40
N LYS A 77 -11.45 -2.26 -4.06
CA LYS A 77 -12.35 -1.21 -4.55
C LYS A 77 -11.82 0.18 -4.18
N ALA A 78 -11.56 0.42 -2.89
CA ALA A 78 -11.05 1.70 -2.41
C ALA A 78 -9.72 2.10 -3.09
N HIS A 79 -8.74 1.21 -3.10
CA HIS A 79 -7.44 1.49 -3.74
C HIS A 79 -7.56 1.73 -5.24
N PHE A 80 -8.30 0.90 -5.97
CA PHE A 80 -8.47 1.07 -7.42
C PHE A 80 -9.12 2.42 -7.77
N PHE A 81 -10.23 2.78 -7.11
CA PHE A 81 -10.91 4.03 -7.40
C PHE A 81 -10.15 5.27 -6.91
N ALA A 82 -9.31 5.15 -5.86
CA ALA A 82 -8.39 6.23 -5.48
C ALA A 82 -7.29 6.47 -6.52
N GLN A 83 -6.76 5.42 -7.16
CA GLN A 83 -5.82 5.56 -8.26
C GLN A 83 -6.51 6.23 -9.46
N ALA A 84 -7.69 5.73 -9.85
CA ALA A 84 -8.46 6.27 -10.97
C ALA A 84 -8.83 7.75 -10.79
N ALA A 85 -9.33 8.15 -9.62
CA ALA A 85 -9.77 9.53 -9.34
C ALA A 85 -8.72 10.61 -9.64
N ILE A 86 -7.43 10.32 -9.49
CA ILE A 86 -6.35 11.27 -9.76
C ILE A 86 -5.79 11.13 -11.18
N GLU A 87 -5.81 9.93 -11.76
CA GLU A 87 -5.36 9.70 -13.15
C GLU A 87 -6.39 10.19 -14.19
N THR A 88 -7.70 10.01 -13.96
CA THR A 88 -8.78 10.51 -14.84
C THR A 88 -9.40 11.82 -14.39
N GLY A 89 -9.26 12.19 -13.11
CA GLY A 89 -10.05 13.25 -12.49
C GLY A 89 -11.49 12.80 -12.19
N PHE A 90 -12.22 13.65 -11.46
CA PHE A 90 -13.60 13.41 -10.97
C PHE A 90 -14.68 13.32 -12.06
N LYS A 91 -14.29 13.32 -13.34
CA LYS A 91 -15.14 13.08 -14.52
C LYS A 91 -15.06 11.65 -15.08
N LEU A 92 -14.09 10.84 -14.64
CA LEU A 92 -13.70 9.58 -15.29
C LEU A 92 -13.19 9.75 -16.74
N ASP A 93 -12.75 10.96 -17.12
CA ASP A 93 -12.17 11.27 -18.43
C ASP A 93 -10.85 10.48 -18.64
N ILE A 94 -10.88 9.41 -19.45
CA ILE A 94 -9.65 8.72 -19.85
C ILE A 94 -8.87 9.61 -20.83
N LYS A 95 -7.72 10.11 -20.38
CA LYS A 95 -6.80 10.92 -21.19
C LYS A 95 -6.26 10.10 -22.37
N SER A 96 -5.79 10.78 -23.43
CA SER A 96 -5.26 10.20 -24.68
C SER A 96 -3.91 9.46 -24.55
N GLY A 97 -3.67 8.85 -23.38
CA GLY A 97 -2.42 8.25 -22.95
C GLY A 97 -1.32 9.24 -22.56
N GLU A 98 -0.15 8.71 -22.22
CA GLU A 98 1.04 9.50 -21.91
C GLU A 98 1.42 10.42 -23.08
N GLY A 99 1.45 11.74 -22.83
CA GLY A 99 1.46 12.74 -23.89
C GLY A 99 2.84 13.12 -24.46
N PHE A 100 3.93 12.64 -23.86
CA PHE A 100 5.35 12.86 -24.26
C PHE A 100 5.80 14.29 -24.59
N ASN A 101 5.03 15.32 -24.20
CA ASN A 101 5.44 16.72 -24.30
C ASN A 101 6.46 17.06 -23.20
N TYR A 102 7.73 16.75 -23.44
CA TYR A 102 8.84 17.05 -22.55
C TYR A 102 9.75 18.14 -23.11
N TYR A 103 10.27 18.98 -22.22
CA TYR A 103 11.41 19.85 -22.48
C TYR A 103 12.69 18.99 -22.53
N TRP A 104 13.67 19.37 -23.35
CA TRP A 104 14.77 18.45 -23.70
C TRP A 104 15.61 17.98 -22.50
N GLU A 105 15.90 18.83 -21.51
CA GLU A 105 16.63 18.40 -20.30
C GLU A 105 15.80 17.47 -19.41
N ASP A 106 14.47 17.64 -19.37
CA ASP A 106 13.56 16.76 -18.62
C ASP A 106 13.59 15.32 -19.15
N LEU A 107 13.89 15.13 -20.44
CA LEU A 107 14.08 13.78 -21.01
C LEU A 107 15.31 13.11 -20.42
N ILE A 108 16.42 13.84 -20.36
CA ILE A 108 17.70 13.39 -19.80
C ILE A 108 17.56 13.12 -18.29
N GLU A 109 16.80 13.95 -17.57
CA GLU A 109 16.46 13.75 -16.16
C GLU A 109 15.64 12.45 -15.94
N LYS A 110 14.55 12.25 -16.70
CA LYS A 110 13.47 11.32 -16.33
C LYS A 110 13.58 9.92 -16.97
N PHE A 111 14.41 9.76 -18.00
CA PHE A 111 14.51 8.54 -18.80
C PHE A 111 15.98 8.16 -19.07
N ARG A 112 16.43 7.01 -18.54
CA ARG A 112 17.83 6.54 -18.68
C ARG A 112 18.29 6.40 -20.15
N ALA A 113 17.39 6.07 -21.08
CA ALA A 113 17.67 6.03 -22.52
C ALA A 113 18.26 7.35 -23.06
N PHE A 114 17.78 8.50 -22.54
CA PHE A 114 18.22 9.84 -22.93
C PHE A 114 19.50 10.31 -22.23
N GLN A 115 20.05 9.53 -21.29
CA GLN A 115 21.28 9.88 -20.58
C GLN A 115 22.56 9.47 -21.33
N THR A 116 22.44 8.59 -22.33
CA THR A 116 23.51 8.19 -23.26
C THR A 116 23.92 9.36 -24.17
N THR A 117 25.14 9.32 -24.74
CA THR A 117 25.63 10.37 -25.65
C THR A 117 24.69 10.61 -26.84
N GLU A 118 24.17 9.54 -27.44
CA GLU A 118 23.22 9.62 -28.54
C GLU A 118 21.82 10.04 -28.08
N GLY A 119 21.39 9.55 -26.91
CA GLY A 119 20.17 10.00 -26.25
C GLY A 119 20.15 11.51 -26.00
N ARG A 120 21.27 12.11 -25.56
CA ARG A 120 21.36 13.55 -25.30
C ARG A 120 21.18 14.40 -26.56
N LYS A 121 21.64 13.92 -27.73
CA LYS A 121 21.36 14.57 -29.03
C LYS A 121 19.86 14.50 -29.34
N LYS A 122 19.29 13.29 -29.31
CA LYS A 122 17.86 13.01 -29.55
C LYS A 122 16.93 13.78 -28.61
N ALA A 123 17.33 13.99 -27.35
CA ALA A 123 16.61 14.84 -26.40
C ALA A 123 16.47 16.27 -26.93
N LYS A 124 17.59 16.87 -27.37
CA LYS A 124 17.64 18.26 -27.89
C LYS A 124 16.99 18.41 -29.27
N GLU A 125 17.00 17.36 -30.08
CA GLU A 125 16.35 17.31 -31.40
C GLU A 125 14.82 17.16 -31.30
N TRP A 126 14.33 16.32 -30.37
CA TRP A 126 12.91 15.94 -30.32
C TRP A 126 12.11 16.63 -29.22
N GLY A 127 12.74 16.96 -28.07
CA GLY A 127 12.10 17.68 -26.97
C GLY A 127 11.86 19.15 -27.31
N ARG A 128 10.94 19.82 -26.61
CA ARG A 128 10.72 21.26 -26.83
C ARG A 128 11.92 22.07 -26.32
N ALA A 129 12.26 23.14 -27.04
CA ALA A 129 13.35 24.05 -26.71
C ALA A 129 13.03 25.00 -25.53
N GLU A 130 11.75 25.23 -25.24
CA GLU A 130 11.29 26.15 -24.19
C GLU A 130 10.65 25.40 -23.02
N ARG A 131 11.11 25.67 -21.79
CA ARG A 131 10.62 24.98 -20.59
C ARG A 131 9.19 25.38 -20.25
N ASN A 132 8.92 26.69 -20.25
CA ASN A 132 7.72 27.32 -19.69
C ASN A 132 6.77 27.81 -20.80
N SER A 133 5.48 27.45 -20.73
CA SER A 133 4.44 27.94 -21.63
C SER A 133 3.93 29.35 -21.31
N LYS A 134 4.28 29.88 -20.12
CA LYS A 134 3.95 31.24 -19.69
C LYS A 134 5.17 31.95 -19.10
N ILE A 135 5.23 33.26 -19.30
CA ILE A 135 6.18 34.20 -18.69
C ILE A 135 5.33 35.35 -18.12
N ASN A 136 5.50 35.67 -16.83
CA ASN A 136 4.76 36.72 -16.12
C ASN A 136 3.23 36.65 -16.37
N GLY A 137 2.66 35.44 -16.30
CA GLY A 137 1.22 35.17 -16.53
C GLY A 137 0.80 35.09 -18.00
N LYS A 138 1.51 35.75 -18.91
CA LYS A 138 1.24 35.79 -20.36
C LYS A 138 1.83 34.57 -21.08
N THR A 139 1.28 34.19 -22.23
CA THR A 139 1.80 33.10 -23.06
C THR A 139 3.22 33.38 -23.55
N ASN A 140 4.12 32.41 -23.47
CA ASN A 140 5.47 32.51 -24.03
C ASN A 140 5.42 32.33 -25.56
N PRO A 141 5.73 33.35 -26.39
CA PRO A 141 5.65 33.23 -27.85
C PRO A 141 6.68 32.28 -28.45
N LYS A 142 7.75 31.91 -27.72
CA LYS A 142 8.72 30.90 -28.13
C LYS A 142 8.28 29.48 -27.78
N TYR A 143 7.26 29.30 -26.94
CA TYR A 143 6.83 27.97 -26.51
C TYR A 143 6.11 27.23 -27.65
N GLN A 144 6.72 26.15 -28.10
CA GLN A 144 6.12 25.19 -29.02
C GLN A 144 5.99 23.84 -28.33
N SER A 145 4.83 23.20 -28.45
CA SER A 145 4.62 21.84 -27.95
C SER A 145 5.27 20.83 -28.89
N VAL A 146 5.86 19.75 -28.34
CA VAL A 146 6.44 18.66 -29.15
C VAL A 146 5.42 18.11 -30.18
N SER A 147 5.84 17.95 -31.43
CA SER A 147 5.01 17.41 -32.53
C SER A 147 4.57 15.97 -32.25
N LEU A 148 3.51 15.49 -32.92
CA LEU A 148 3.05 14.10 -32.76
C LEU A 148 4.13 13.09 -33.19
N GLU A 149 4.89 13.40 -34.23
CA GLU A 149 6.00 12.57 -34.70
C GLU A 149 7.13 12.51 -33.65
N ASN A 150 7.55 13.65 -33.10
CA ASN A 150 8.61 13.66 -32.08
C ASN A 150 8.13 13.04 -30.76
N LYS A 151 6.85 13.16 -30.39
CA LYS A 151 6.25 12.41 -29.26
C LYS A 151 6.37 10.89 -29.47
N LYS A 152 6.11 10.39 -30.68
CA LYS A 152 6.32 8.97 -31.05
C LYS A 152 7.80 8.58 -30.93
N LYS A 153 8.72 9.35 -31.53
CA LYS A 153 10.17 9.11 -31.44
C LYS A 153 10.67 9.07 -29.99
N ILE A 154 10.20 10.00 -29.16
CA ILE A 154 10.57 10.07 -27.73
C ILE A 154 10.10 8.83 -26.97
N ALA A 155 8.83 8.44 -27.11
CA ALA A 155 8.27 7.28 -26.42
C ALA A 155 8.97 5.98 -26.83
N ASN A 156 9.19 5.82 -28.13
CA ASN A 156 9.91 4.69 -28.73
C ASN A 156 11.34 4.60 -28.19
N TRP A 157 12.08 5.71 -28.08
CA TRP A 157 13.43 5.70 -27.50
C TRP A 157 13.42 5.49 -25.98
N ALA A 158 12.51 6.13 -25.25
CA ALA A 158 12.37 6.03 -23.80
C ALA A 158 12.14 4.57 -23.33
N TYR A 159 11.40 3.80 -24.12
CA TYR A 159 10.98 2.42 -23.83
C TYR A 159 11.45 1.40 -24.88
N SER A 160 12.51 1.70 -25.65
CA SER A 160 13.07 0.79 -26.68
C SER A 160 13.60 -0.51 -26.05
N PRO A 161 13.43 -1.68 -26.72
CA PRO A 161 13.97 -2.97 -26.28
C PRO A 161 15.48 -2.96 -25.99
N SER A 162 16.23 -2.05 -26.61
CA SER A 162 17.67 -1.86 -26.38
C SER A 162 18.00 -1.44 -24.94
N PHE A 163 17.07 -0.76 -24.26
CA PHE A 163 17.27 -0.26 -22.89
C PHE A 163 16.55 -1.14 -21.86
N GLN A 164 17.13 -1.19 -20.66
CA GLN A 164 16.58 -1.95 -19.52
C GLN A 164 15.08 -1.69 -19.28
N LYS A 165 14.60 -0.46 -19.47
CA LYS A 165 13.16 -0.16 -19.24
C LYS A 165 12.25 -0.72 -20.32
N GLY A 166 12.68 -0.84 -21.58
CA GLY A 166 11.90 -1.53 -22.61
C GLY A 166 11.79 -3.03 -22.32
N LYS A 167 12.89 -3.64 -21.86
CA LYS A 167 12.93 -5.05 -21.44
C LYS A 167 12.00 -5.34 -20.26
N GLU A 168 12.00 -4.50 -19.23
CA GLU A 168 11.04 -4.58 -18.10
C GLU A 168 9.56 -4.46 -18.52
N LEU A 169 9.29 -3.75 -19.63
CA LEU A 169 7.95 -3.56 -20.17
C LEU A 169 7.54 -4.69 -21.15
N GLY A 170 8.46 -5.61 -21.46
CA GLY A 170 8.27 -6.67 -22.46
C GLY A 170 8.23 -6.17 -23.90
N ASN A 171 8.70 -4.95 -24.16
CA ASN A 171 8.77 -4.38 -25.50
C ASN A 171 9.82 -5.14 -26.33
N ILE A 172 9.49 -5.44 -27.59
CA ILE A 172 10.32 -6.20 -28.54
C ILE A 172 10.43 -5.55 -29.92
N TYR A 173 9.55 -4.59 -30.26
CA TYR A 173 9.65 -3.78 -31.48
C TYR A 173 9.87 -2.31 -31.14
N ASP A 174 10.54 -1.55 -32.02
CA ASP A 174 10.88 -0.15 -31.77
C ASP A 174 9.66 0.77 -31.60
N ASN A 175 8.51 0.44 -32.20
CA ASN A 175 7.27 1.19 -32.06
C ASN A 175 6.47 0.84 -30.78
N ASP A 176 6.88 -0.16 -30.00
CA ASP A 176 6.14 -0.58 -28.79
C ASP A 176 6.06 0.54 -27.75
N GLY A 177 7.08 1.41 -27.66
CA GLY A 177 7.14 2.49 -26.68
C GLY A 177 6.01 3.51 -26.79
N TRP A 178 5.62 3.92 -28.01
CA TRP A 178 4.42 4.73 -28.24
C TRP A 178 3.13 3.91 -28.21
N THR A 179 3.17 2.70 -28.78
CA THR A 179 2.00 1.83 -28.99
C THR A 179 1.38 1.41 -27.65
N PHE A 180 2.24 1.01 -26.70
CA PHE A 180 1.89 0.52 -25.36
C PHE A 180 2.31 1.49 -24.25
N ARG A 181 2.37 2.80 -24.54
CA ARG A 181 2.49 3.86 -23.52
C ARG A 181 1.33 3.81 -22.51
N GLY A 182 1.49 4.48 -21.36
CA GLY A 182 0.46 4.55 -20.32
C GLY A 182 -0.90 5.03 -20.85
N LYS A 183 -1.96 4.26 -20.61
CA LYS A 183 -3.38 4.55 -20.96
C LYS A 183 -4.34 3.98 -19.90
N GLY A 184 -5.64 4.23 -20.07
CA GLY A 184 -6.70 3.68 -19.21
C GLY A 184 -6.80 4.42 -17.87
N LEU A 185 -7.59 3.87 -16.94
CA LEU A 185 -7.86 4.49 -15.64
C LEU A 185 -6.61 4.55 -14.75
N ILE A 186 -5.65 3.61 -14.88
CA ILE A 186 -4.47 3.54 -13.99
C ILE A 186 -3.13 3.30 -14.70
N GLN A 187 -2.93 3.88 -15.89
CA GLN A 187 -1.64 3.85 -16.63
C GLN A 187 -1.14 2.45 -17.02
N LEU A 188 -2.00 1.64 -17.68
CA LEU A 188 -1.59 0.40 -18.36
C LEU A 188 -0.42 0.69 -19.32
N THR A 189 0.76 0.14 -19.04
CA THR A 189 2.02 0.48 -19.73
C THR A 189 2.87 -0.76 -20.02
N GLY A 190 3.37 -0.89 -21.26
CA GLY A 190 4.28 -1.94 -21.72
C GLY A 190 3.58 -3.12 -22.38
N ARG A 191 4.21 -3.69 -23.41
CA ARG A 191 3.67 -4.83 -24.19
C ARG A 191 3.23 -5.99 -23.31
N SER A 192 4.00 -6.39 -22.29
CA SER A 192 3.61 -7.48 -21.37
C SER A 192 2.31 -7.19 -20.61
N ALA A 193 2.11 -5.95 -20.16
CA ALA A 193 0.91 -5.55 -19.43
C ALA A 193 -0.32 -5.55 -20.34
N TYR A 194 -0.19 -5.03 -21.57
CA TYR A 194 -1.26 -5.10 -22.57
C TYR A 194 -1.56 -6.54 -22.98
N GLN A 195 -0.55 -7.42 -23.11
CA GLN A 195 -0.76 -8.84 -23.43
C GLN A 195 -1.54 -9.55 -22.32
N TYR A 196 -1.22 -9.29 -21.05
CA TYR A 196 -1.97 -9.82 -19.91
C TYR A 196 -3.41 -9.30 -19.91
N ALA A 197 -3.61 -7.98 -20.05
CA ALA A 197 -4.93 -7.38 -20.11
C ALA A 197 -5.78 -7.86 -21.32
N ASN A 198 -5.14 -8.21 -22.44
CA ASN A 198 -5.82 -8.73 -23.64
C ASN A 198 -6.52 -10.07 -23.39
N THR A 199 -6.07 -10.86 -22.40
CA THR A 199 -6.75 -12.11 -22.00
C THR A 199 -8.14 -11.87 -21.40
N TYR A 200 -8.39 -10.65 -20.87
CA TYR A 200 -9.69 -10.24 -20.34
C TYR A 200 -10.46 -9.39 -21.35
N THR A 201 -9.84 -8.41 -22.04
CA THR A 201 -10.56 -7.55 -23.00
C THR A 201 -11.12 -8.32 -24.20
N LYS A 202 -10.53 -9.45 -24.58
CA LYS A 202 -11.08 -10.33 -25.62
C LYS A 202 -12.45 -10.93 -25.25
N LYS A 203 -12.79 -11.01 -23.96
CA LYS A 203 -14.13 -11.41 -23.50
C LYS A 203 -15.19 -10.32 -23.74
N GLU A 204 -14.75 -9.08 -23.96
CA GLU A 204 -15.57 -7.96 -24.47
C GLU A 204 -15.33 -7.72 -25.98
N ASN A 205 -14.87 -8.74 -26.71
CA ASN A 205 -14.54 -8.70 -28.15
C ASN A 205 -13.48 -7.65 -28.56
N ALA A 206 -12.66 -7.16 -27.62
CA ALA A 206 -11.64 -6.14 -27.89
C ALA A 206 -10.21 -6.71 -27.84
N ASP A 207 -9.56 -6.82 -29.01
CA ASP A 207 -8.12 -7.09 -29.08
C ASP A 207 -7.31 -5.80 -28.90
N ILE A 208 -6.77 -5.58 -27.69
CA ILE A 208 -5.96 -4.40 -27.35
C ILE A 208 -4.47 -4.54 -27.72
N ILE A 209 -4.06 -5.63 -28.37
CA ILE A 209 -2.74 -5.74 -29.01
C ILE A 209 -2.83 -5.29 -30.47
N ALA A 210 -3.92 -5.61 -31.16
CA ALA A 210 -4.21 -5.06 -32.48
C ALA A 210 -4.65 -3.58 -32.39
N ASN A 211 -5.55 -3.26 -31.45
CA ASN A 211 -6.16 -1.93 -31.31
C ASN A 211 -5.91 -1.33 -29.90
N PRO A 212 -4.66 -1.00 -29.55
CA PRO A 212 -4.26 -0.61 -28.19
C PRO A 212 -4.81 0.74 -27.73
N ASP A 213 -5.44 1.52 -28.61
CA ASP A 213 -6.11 2.78 -28.25
C ASP A 213 -7.58 2.56 -27.80
N LEU A 214 -8.15 1.34 -27.91
CA LEU A 214 -9.43 0.99 -27.29
C LEU A 214 -9.42 1.19 -25.76
N VAL A 215 -8.25 1.04 -25.13
CA VAL A 215 -8.00 1.28 -23.70
C VAL A 215 -8.27 2.74 -23.27
N MET A 216 -8.32 3.69 -24.22
CA MET A 216 -8.64 5.09 -23.96
C MET A 216 -9.89 5.63 -24.70
N THR A 217 -10.47 4.85 -25.62
CA THR A 217 -11.70 5.25 -26.36
C THR A 217 -12.94 4.47 -25.97
N ASN A 218 -12.82 3.33 -25.28
CA ASN A 218 -13.94 2.58 -24.72
C ASN A 218 -13.76 2.43 -23.20
N ILE A 219 -14.71 2.98 -22.44
CA ILE A 219 -14.66 3.04 -20.97
C ILE A 219 -14.64 1.64 -20.32
N ALA A 220 -15.40 0.67 -20.83
CA ALA A 220 -15.40 -0.70 -20.31
C ALA A 220 -14.03 -1.38 -20.54
N ILE A 221 -13.45 -1.22 -21.73
CA ILE A 221 -12.10 -1.72 -22.05
C ILE A 221 -11.04 -1.03 -21.18
N GLY A 222 -11.17 0.27 -20.95
CA GLY A 222 -10.34 1.03 -20.02
C GLY A 222 -10.41 0.50 -18.59
N VAL A 223 -11.59 0.14 -18.09
CA VAL A 223 -11.80 -0.41 -16.72
C VAL A 223 -11.21 -1.81 -16.60
N ILE A 224 -11.62 -2.75 -17.46
CA ILE A 224 -11.19 -4.15 -17.35
C ILE A 224 -9.67 -4.31 -17.54
N SER A 225 -9.07 -3.54 -18.48
CA SER A 225 -7.61 -3.55 -18.68
C SER A 225 -6.85 -2.93 -17.52
N SER A 226 -7.44 -1.92 -16.85
CA SER A 226 -6.91 -1.33 -15.62
C SER A 226 -6.96 -2.30 -14.44
N MET A 227 -8.05 -3.04 -14.27
CA MET A 227 -8.15 -4.09 -13.25
C MET A 227 -7.17 -5.24 -13.54
N ALA A 228 -7.05 -5.67 -14.80
CA ALA A 228 -6.08 -6.67 -15.21
C ALA A 228 -4.63 -6.23 -14.95
N PHE A 229 -4.29 -4.94 -15.11
CA PHE A 229 -2.99 -4.38 -14.71
C PHE A 229 -2.77 -4.46 -13.20
N PHE A 230 -3.79 -4.12 -12.40
CA PHE A 230 -3.75 -4.20 -10.93
C PHE A 230 -3.47 -5.63 -10.45
N LYS A 231 -4.07 -6.64 -11.10
CA LYS A 231 -3.77 -8.08 -10.88
C LYS A 231 -2.38 -8.48 -11.39
N TRP A 232 -1.99 -8.05 -12.60
CA TRP A 232 -0.67 -8.36 -13.19
C TRP A 232 0.49 -7.90 -12.29
N LYS A 233 0.34 -6.70 -11.71
CA LYS A 233 1.27 -6.11 -10.75
C LYS A 233 1.14 -6.66 -9.32
N LYS A 234 0.26 -7.63 -9.06
CA LYS A 234 -0.09 -8.18 -7.74
C LYS A 234 -0.58 -7.13 -6.72
N ILE A 235 -1.00 -5.95 -7.20
CA ILE A 235 -1.51 -4.87 -6.36
C ILE A 235 -2.83 -5.29 -5.72
N ASN A 236 -3.59 -6.17 -6.39
CA ASN A 236 -4.80 -6.75 -5.83
C ASN A 236 -4.57 -7.56 -4.53
N ILE A 237 -3.37 -8.13 -4.36
CA ILE A 237 -2.92 -8.77 -3.12
C ILE A 237 -2.39 -7.70 -2.16
N LEU A 238 -1.52 -6.81 -2.63
CA LEU A 238 -0.88 -5.76 -1.81
C LEU A 238 -1.89 -4.76 -1.20
N ALA A 239 -3.02 -4.53 -1.85
CA ALA A 239 -4.09 -3.64 -1.42
C ALA A 239 -4.90 -4.18 -0.23
N ASN A 240 -5.02 -5.51 -0.11
CA ASN A 240 -5.89 -6.15 0.89
C ASN A 240 -5.38 -5.92 2.31
N GLY A 241 -6.26 -5.40 3.19
CA GLY A 241 -5.92 -5.11 4.58
C GLY A 241 -4.74 -4.15 4.72
N ASN A 242 -4.61 -3.15 3.82
CA ASN A 242 -3.42 -2.29 3.77
C ASN A 242 -3.80 -0.81 3.55
N ARG A 243 -3.74 0.03 4.59
CA ARG A 243 -3.94 1.48 4.47
C ARG A 243 -2.79 2.24 3.80
N ASN A 244 -1.60 1.63 3.62
CA ASN A 244 -0.42 2.29 3.06
C ASN A 244 -0.51 2.45 1.53
N THR A 245 -1.36 3.38 1.09
CA THR A 245 -1.61 3.74 -0.31
C THR A 245 -0.34 4.17 -1.06
N LYS A 246 0.75 4.59 -0.39
CA LYS A 246 2.03 4.90 -1.03
C LYS A 246 2.61 3.69 -1.77
N SER A 247 2.57 2.51 -1.14
CA SER A 247 3.03 1.25 -1.76
C SER A 247 2.24 0.89 -3.03
N ILE A 248 0.93 1.19 -3.03
CA ILE A 248 0.02 1.00 -4.15
C ILE A 248 0.33 2.00 -5.29
N CYS A 249 0.52 3.27 -4.96
CA CYS A 249 0.86 4.32 -5.93
C CYS A 249 2.14 4.02 -6.72
N GLU A 250 3.15 3.44 -6.08
CA GLU A 250 4.45 3.14 -6.68
C GLU A 250 4.42 1.98 -7.68
N GLU A 251 3.59 0.97 -7.45
CA GLU A 251 3.39 -0.11 -8.41
C GLU A 251 2.53 0.32 -9.61
N VAL A 252 1.62 1.29 -9.40
CA VAL A 252 0.81 1.90 -10.47
C VAL A 252 1.65 2.84 -11.36
N GLY A 253 2.47 3.73 -10.79
CA GLY A 253 3.24 4.67 -11.60
C GLY A 253 4.16 5.63 -10.85
N LYS A 254 4.90 6.46 -11.60
CA LYS A 254 5.82 7.46 -11.02
C LYS A 254 5.04 8.57 -10.29
N ASP A 255 5.63 9.07 -9.21
CA ASP A 255 5.18 10.30 -8.57
C ASP A 255 5.57 11.54 -9.41
N VAL A 256 4.56 12.31 -9.82
CA VAL A 256 4.67 13.46 -10.73
C VAL A 256 3.97 14.69 -10.17
N ARG A 257 4.33 15.89 -10.67
CA ARG A 257 3.67 17.14 -10.28
C ARG A 257 2.20 17.09 -10.71
N ALA A 258 1.31 17.41 -9.79
CA ALA A 258 -0.13 17.52 -9.96
C ALA A 258 -0.61 18.87 -9.39
N THR A 259 -1.93 19.05 -9.30
CA THR A 259 -2.57 20.11 -8.51
C THR A 259 -3.57 19.50 -7.55
N ASP A 260 -3.74 20.10 -6.38
CA ASP A 260 -4.82 19.74 -5.45
C ASP A 260 -6.19 20.16 -6.04
N PRO A 261 -7.32 19.77 -5.42
CA PRO A 261 -8.66 20.18 -5.86
C PRO A 261 -8.91 21.71 -5.83
N ASN A 262 -8.04 22.48 -5.17
CA ASN A 262 -8.09 23.94 -5.09
C ASN A 262 -7.17 24.63 -6.13
N GLY A 263 -6.49 23.86 -7.00
CA GLY A 263 -5.56 24.36 -8.02
C GLY A 263 -4.15 24.69 -7.52
N LYS A 264 -3.81 24.38 -6.26
CA LYS A 264 -2.47 24.58 -5.68
C LYS A 264 -1.50 23.49 -6.17
N PRO A 265 -0.18 23.75 -6.29
CA PRO A 265 0.79 22.73 -6.70
C PRO A 265 0.87 21.55 -5.73
N SER A 266 0.81 20.32 -6.24
CA SER A 266 0.86 19.09 -5.44
C SER A 266 1.57 17.93 -6.20
N ARG A 267 1.37 16.70 -5.74
CA ARG A 267 2.00 15.45 -6.23
C ARG A 267 0.93 14.37 -6.40
N ASN A 268 0.90 13.66 -7.54
CA ASN A 268 -0.20 12.70 -7.80
C ASN A 268 -0.24 11.56 -6.77
N HIS A 269 0.90 11.14 -6.20
CA HIS A 269 0.90 10.15 -5.12
C HIS A 269 0.26 10.69 -3.83
N ALA A 270 0.48 11.96 -3.49
CA ALA A 270 -0.11 12.59 -2.30
C ALA A 270 -1.64 12.71 -2.45
N GLU A 271 -2.12 13.23 -3.58
CA GLU A 271 -3.56 13.34 -3.86
C GLU A 271 -4.28 11.97 -3.81
N LYS A 272 -3.62 10.90 -4.27
CA LYS A 272 -4.15 9.53 -4.19
C LYS A 272 -4.26 9.03 -2.75
N ILE A 273 -3.25 9.31 -1.91
CA ILE A 273 -3.29 8.97 -0.47
C ILE A 273 -4.40 9.76 0.24
N ILE A 274 -4.54 11.05 -0.05
CA ILE A 274 -5.58 11.93 0.51
C ILE A 274 -6.98 11.44 0.10
N PHE A 275 -7.21 11.17 -1.18
CA PHE A 275 -8.51 10.71 -1.69
C PHE A 275 -8.83 9.27 -1.25
N PHE A 276 -7.81 8.40 -1.08
CA PHE A 276 -7.99 7.11 -0.44
C PHE A 276 -8.51 7.29 0.99
N ASN A 277 -7.75 7.99 1.84
CA ASN A 277 -8.06 8.17 3.25
C ASN A 277 -9.40 8.87 3.50
N ASN A 278 -9.73 9.89 2.69
CA ASN A 278 -10.87 10.78 2.94
C ASN A 278 -12.17 10.42 2.21
N SER A 279 -12.11 9.67 1.11
CA SER A 279 -13.28 9.39 0.25
C SER A 279 -13.49 7.90 0.01
N SER A 280 -12.63 7.25 -0.78
CA SER A 280 -12.88 5.88 -1.25
C SER A 280 -12.84 4.81 -0.14
N SER A 281 -12.03 5.03 0.91
CA SER A 281 -12.04 4.23 2.15
C SER A 281 -13.45 4.13 2.76
N LYS A 282 -14.16 5.26 2.82
CA LYS A 282 -15.48 5.41 3.46
C LYS A 282 -16.58 4.87 2.55
N VAL A 283 -16.55 5.19 1.26
CA VAL A 283 -17.54 4.74 0.26
C VAL A 283 -17.58 3.21 0.12
N PHE A 284 -16.42 2.55 0.24
CA PHE A 284 -16.33 1.09 0.27
C PHE A 284 -16.25 0.49 1.67
N LYS A 285 -16.37 1.32 2.72
CA LYS A 285 -16.40 0.94 4.14
C LYS A 285 -15.24 0.01 4.54
N ILE A 286 -14.00 0.39 4.23
CA ILE A 286 -12.81 -0.43 4.56
C ILE A 286 -12.64 -0.62 6.07
N ASP A 287 -12.98 0.39 6.87
CA ASP A 287 -12.91 0.32 8.33
C ASP A 287 -14.05 -0.53 8.94
N GLU A 288 -15.03 -0.99 8.13
CA GLU A 288 -15.99 -2.05 8.45
C GLU A 288 -15.70 -3.37 7.70
N CYS A 289 -14.63 -3.44 6.91
CA CYS A 289 -14.31 -4.63 6.14
C CYS A 289 -14.00 -5.79 7.09
N LEU A 290 -14.42 -7.01 6.73
CA LEU A 290 -14.09 -8.23 7.48
C LEU A 290 -13.09 -9.12 6.72
N TRP A 291 -12.49 -8.63 5.63
CA TRP A 291 -11.52 -9.41 4.85
C TRP A 291 -10.31 -9.77 5.72
N GLY A 292 -10.03 -11.07 5.83
CA GLY A 292 -8.99 -11.60 6.72
C GLY A 292 -9.45 -11.86 8.17
N HIS A 293 -10.66 -11.45 8.56
CA HIS A 293 -11.16 -11.60 9.93
C HIS A 293 -11.83 -12.98 10.07
N SER A 294 -11.35 -13.79 11.01
CA SER A 294 -12.13 -14.89 11.59
C SER A 294 -13.07 -14.34 12.67
N LYS A 295 -14.14 -15.08 13.00
CA LYS A 295 -15.07 -14.68 14.07
C LYS A 295 -14.33 -14.49 15.40
N GLY A 296 -14.27 -13.25 15.88
CA GLY A 296 -13.67 -12.89 17.17
C GLY A 296 -12.18 -12.55 17.14
N TRP A 297 -11.49 -12.54 15.99
CA TRP A 297 -10.08 -12.10 15.89
C TRP A 297 -9.87 -11.01 14.83
N HIS A 298 -8.91 -10.12 15.09
CA HIS A 298 -8.34 -9.16 14.13
C HIS A 298 -6.82 -9.08 14.30
N ASP A 299 -6.07 -8.88 13.23
CA ASP A 299 -4.61 -8.66 13.36
C ASP A 299 -4.31 -7.25 13.90
N PRO A 300 -3.24 -7.04 14.68
CA PRO A 300 -3.01 -5.81 15.45
C PRO A 300 -2.81 -4.55 14.60
N VAL A 301 -2.42 -4.71 13.33
CA VAL A 301 -2.27 -3.68 12.31
C VAL A 301 -2.71 -4.23 10.96
N ASP A 302 -3.07 -3.32 10.05
CA ASP A 302 -3.19 -3.58 8.62
C ASP A 302 -1.90 -4.22 8.06
N ASN A 303 -2.04 -5.33 7.32
CA ASN A 303 -0.98 -6.05 6.62
C ASN A 303 0.24 -6.32 7.54
N PRO A 304 0.07 -7.16 8.57
CA PRO A 304 1.07 -7.37 9.61
C PRO A 304 2.29 -8.08 9.04
N ARG A 305 3.43 -7.42 9.17
CA ARG A 305 4.73 -7.86 8.64
C ARG A 305 5.77 -7.61 9.73
N ARG A 306 6.65 -8.57 9.99
CA ARG A 306 7.78 -8.35 10.92
C ARG A 306 8.68 -7.24 10.38
N THR A 307 9.36 -6.51 11.26
CA THR A 307 10.39 -5.55 10.84
C THR A 307 11.52 -6.24 10.07
N LYS A 308 11.97 -5.59 8.99
CA LYS A 308 13.13 -6.01 8.16
C LYS A 308 14.46 -5.49 8.72
N TYR A 309 14.41 -4.37 9.44
CA TYR A 309 15.56 -3.64 9.95
C TYR A 309 15.54 -3.49 11.48
N ASN A 310 16.71 -3.53 12.12
CA ASN A 310 16.82 -3.23 13.56
C ASN A 310 16.91 -1.73 13.86
N SER A 311 16.94 -1.34 15.14
CA SER A 311 17.06 0.06 15.59
C SER A 311 18.35 0.79 15.19
N GLY A 312 19.33 0.10 14.60
CA GLY A 312 20.49 0.72 13.94
C GLY A 312 20.35 0.89 12.41
N GLY A 313 19.24 0.45 11.83
CA GLY A 313 18.99 0.44 10.38
C GLY A 313 19.65 -0.73 9.63
N ASN A 314 20.08 -1.78 10.33
CA ASN A 314 20.75 -2.93 9.73
C ASN A 314 19.72 -4.00 9.34
N TYR A 315 19.89 -4.64 8.18
CA TYR A 315 19.06 -5.78 7.77
C TYR A 315 19.25 -6.95 8.76
N LYS A 316 18.26 -7.13 9.63
CA LYS A 316 18.24 -8.09 10.74
C LYS A 316 16.79 -8.43 11.10
N PRO A 317 16.00 -9.06 10.20
CA PRO A 317 14.59 -9.34 10.45
C PRO A 317 14.36 -10.23 11.69
N VAL A 318 15.36 -11.05 12.05
CA VAL A 318 15.35 -11.86 13.28
C VAL A 318 15.32 -11.00 14.56
N ASN A 319 15.89 -9.78 14.55
CA ASN A 319 15.88 -8.91 15.73
C ASN A 319 14.46 -8.46 16.12
N GLY A 320 13.50 -8.46 15.19
CA GLY A 320 12.11 -8.10 15.47
C GLY A 320 11.26 -9.24 16.01
N ALA A 321 11.74 -10.49 15.95
CA ALA A 321 11.04 -11.66 16.45
C ALA A 321 11.02 -11.73 17.98
N TYR A 322 10.19 -12.61 18.54
CA TYR A 322 10.16 -12.88 19.98
C TYR A 322 11.27 -13.86 20.42
N GLY A 323 11.73 -13.73 21.66
CA GLY A 323 12.64 -14.68 22.31
C GLY A 323 14.10 -14.23 22.28
N LYS A 324 15.04 -15.15 22.50
CA LYS A 324 16.49 -14.85 22.54
C LYS A 324 17.03 -14.68 21.12
N VAL A 325 16.72 -13.55 20.49
CA VAL A 325 17.01 -13.26 19.07
C VAL A 325 17.94 -12.06 18.84
N ARG A 326 18.33 -11.36 19.91
CA ARG A 326 19.25 -10.20 19.87
C ARG A 326 20.63 -10.60 20.41
N ASN A 327 21.67 -9.86 20.05
CA ASN A 327 23.07 -10.07 20.48
C ASN A 327 23.56 -11.53 20.33
N GLY A 328 23.50 -12.10 19.13
CA GLY A 328 23.96 -13.48 18.90
C GLY A 328 23.13 -14.54 19.64
N TYR A 329 21.80 -14.35 19.67
CA TYR A 329 20.84 -15.23 20.35
C TYR A 329 21.00 -15.32 21.89
N THR A 330 21.59 -14.29 22.51
CA THR A 330 21.73 -14.20 23.98
C THR A 330 20.71 -13.25 24.62
N LYS A 331 20.40 -12.13 23.96
CA LYS A 331 19.49 -11.12 24.49
C LYS A 331 18.05 -11.42 24.09
N PHE A 332 17.20 -11.56 25.09
CA PHE A 332 15.76 -11.77 24.96
C PHE A 332 15.04 -10.53 24.41
N HIS A 333 13.97 -10.78 23.66
CA HIS A 333 13.01 -9.81 23.16
C HIS A 333 11.60 -10.27 23.53
N SER A 334 10.82 -9.36 24.11
CA SER A 334 9.60 -9.65 24.85
C SER A 334 8.31 -9.61 24.04
N GLY A 335 8.39 -9.22 22.77
CA GLY A 335 7.26 -9.11 21.85
C GLY A 335 7.66 -9.34 20.39
N LEU A 336 6.77 -8.97 19.47
CA LEU A 336 7.03 -8.93 18.03
C LEU A 336 7.02 -7.48 17.55
N ASP A 337 8.06 -7.09 16.82
CA ASP A 337 8.13 -5.81 16.14
C ASP A 337 7.46 -5.94 14.76
N LEU A 338 6.25 -5.39 14.65
CA LEU A 338 5.49 -5.33 13.40
C LEU A 338 5.76 -3.99 12.73
N PHE A 339 6.13 -4.01 11.45
CA PHE A 339 6.35 -2.80 10.67
C PHE A 339 5.07 -1.97 10.60
N ALA A 340 5.14 -0.76 11.16
CA ALA A 340 4.03 0.18 11.24
C ALA A 340 4.63 1.59 11.12
N LEU A 341 4.27 2.32 10.07
CA LEU A 341 4.70 3.71 9.90
C LEU A 341 4.12 4.56 11.05
N PRO A 342 4.91 5.44 11.68
CA PRO A 342 4.47 6.20 12.84
C PRO A 342 3.65 7.41 12.38
N TYR A 343 3.10 8.17 13.33
CA TYR A 343 2.67 9.54 13.08
C TYR A 343 3.80 10.34 12.38
N ILE A 344 3.48 10.94 11.23
CA ILE A 344 4.33 11.87 10.50
C ILE A 344 3.50 13.14 10.31
N LYS A 345 3.95 14.23 10.94
CA LYS A 345 3.21 15.49 10.98
C LYS A 345 2.93 15.97 9.55
N ASP A 346 1.70 16.40 9.31
CA ASP A 346 1.20 16.94 8.03
C ASP A 346 1.25 15.92 6.85
N GLU A 347 1.57 14.63 7.10
CA GLU A 347 1.60 13.56 6.09
C GLU A 347 0.75 12.32 6.43
N TYR A 348 0.77 11.84 7.68
CA TYR A 348 0.16 10.55 8.08
C TYR A 348 -0.12 10.47 9.59
N ASP A 349 -1.34 10.09 9.99
CA ASP A 349 -1.74 9.98 11.41
C ASP A 349 -1.00 8.86 12.19
N GLY A 350 -0.33 7.97 11.48
CA GLY A 350 0.21 6.71 11.97
C GLY A 350 -0.60 5.52 11.46
N THR A 351 -0.06 4.32 11.60
CA THR A 351 -0.77 3.10 11.22
C THR A 351 -1.85 2.84 12.26
N PRO A 352 -3.13 2.61 11.87
CA PRO A 352 -4.16 2.22 12.83
C PRO A 352 -3.77 0.96 13.57
N VAL A 353 -4.03 0.95 14.87
CA VAL A 353 -3.78 -0.18 15.76
C VAL A 353 -5.13 -0.68 16.24
N TYR A 354 -5.40 -1.96 15.98
CA TYR A 354 -6.70 -2.59 16.18
C TYR A 354 -6.70 -3.49 17.40
N ALA A 355 -7.81 -3.50 18.15
CA ALA A 355 -8.09 -4.54 19.14
C ALA A 355 -8.14 -5.91 18.45
N CYS A 356 -7.32 -6.88 18.86
CA CYS A 356 -7.32 -8.22 18.26
C CYS A 356 -8.45 -9.11 18.77
N LEU A 357 -8.95 -8.88 19.98
CA LEU A 357 -10.06 -9.62 20.60
C LEU A 357 -11.08 -8.64 21.18
N ASP A 358 -12.32 -9.13 21.36
CA ASP A 358 -13.31 -8.49 22.22
C ASP A 358 -12.86 -8.53 23.69
N GLY A 359 -13.10 -7.44 24.45
CA GLY A 359 -12.80 -7.41 25.90
C GLY A 359 -12.77 -5.99 26.50
N VAL A 360 -12.35 -5.90 27.76
CA VAL A 360 -12.31 -4.63 28.54
C VAL A 360 -10.89 -4.08 28.61
N VAL A 361 -10.68 -2.77 28.52
CA VAL A 361 -9.34 -2.16 28.55
C VAL A 361 -8.75 -2.11 29.96
N VAL A 362 -7.60 -2.78 30.19
CA VAL A 362 -7.14 -3.13 31.57
C VAL A 362 -5.62 -2.98 31.85
N GLU A 363 -4.76 -2.53 30.92
CA GLU A 363 -3.24 -2.61 30.98
C GLU A 363 -2.67 -4.04 30.75
N SER A 364 -1.38 -4.20 30.42
CA SER A 364 -0.78 -4.53 29.10
C SER A 364 -0.10 -5.96 29.00
N THR A 365 -0.63 -7.03 28.32
CA THR A 365 0.06 -8.26 27.69
C THR A 365 -0.82 -9.53 27.21
N TYR A 366 -0.87 -9.99 25.91
CA TYR A 366 -1.71 -11.17 25.35
C TYR A 366 -0.98 -12.54 25.66
N LYS A 367 -1.05 -13.68 24.93
CA LYS A 367 -0.07 -14.82 24.81
C LYS A 367 -0.42 -15.72 23.59
N LEU A 368 0.47 -16.17 22.66
CA LEU A 368 0.53 -17.55 22.03
C LEU A 368 1.54 -17.81 20.82
N GLU A 369 2.35 -18.88 20.95
CA GLU A 369 3.50 -19.47 20.17
C GLU A 369 3.26 -20.40 18.92
N PHE A 370 4.05 -20.77 17.89
CA PHE A 370 5.37 -20.50 17.31
C PHE A 370 5.66 -21.44 16.10
N SER A 371 6.47 -21.05 15.09
CA SER A 371 7.48 -21.94 14.43
C SER A 371 8.49 -21.14 13.57
N LYS A 372 9.78 -21.49 13.41
CA LYS A 372 10.63 -22.49 14.09
C LYS A 372 12.06 -21.92 14.14
N GLY A 373 12.79 -22.06 15.25
CA GLY A 373 14.10 -21.42 15.48
C GLY A 373 14.04 -20.15 16.36
N GLU A 374 12.84 -19.75 16.75
CA GLU A 374 12.52 -18.74 17.76
C GLU A 374 11.88 -19.50 18.98
N ILE A 375 11.89 -18.94 20.21
CA ILE A 375 11.69 -19.72 21.47
C ILE A 375 10.24 -19.74 21.98
N MET A 376 9.60 -20.93 22.01
CA MET A 376 8.21 -21.20 22.41
C MET A 376 7.62 -20.25 23.47
N GLY A 377 8.15 -20.21 24.70
CA GLY A 377 7.53 -19.47 25.81
C GLY A 377 6.70 -20.43 26.68
N ILE A 378 5.44 -20.08 26.95
CA ILE A 378 4.47 -21.02 27.57
C ILE A 378 3.14 -20.97 26.81
N ASP A 379 2.44 -22.09 26.73
CA ASP A 379 1.06 -22.19 26.25
C ASP A 379 0.07 -21.43 27.13
N ILE A 380 -0.90 -20.74 26.50
CA ILE A 380 -2.18 -20.38 27.13
C ILE A 380 -3.01 -21.64 27.32
N LYS A 381 -3.72 -21.72 28.45
CA LYS A 381 -4.95 -22.49 28.61
C LYS A 381 -6.16 -21.58 28.45
N GLU A 382 -7.27 -22.10 27.94
CA GLU A 382 -8.52 -21.35 27.69
C GLU A 382 -9.05 -20.56 28.92
N THR A 383 -8.70 -21.01 30.13
CA THR A 383 -9.03 -20.40 31.43
C THR A 383 -8.06 -19.31 31.91
N ASP A 384 -6.93 -19.09 31.23
CA ASP A 384 -5.91 -18.14 31.68
C ASP A 384 -6.35 -16.68 31.46
N LYS A 385 -5.88 -15.77 32.31
CA LYS A 385 -6.10 -14.33 32.10
C LYS A 385 -5.07 -13.77 31.13
N VAL A 386 -5.60 -13.10 30.11
CA VAL A 386 -4.89 -12.57 28.96
C VAL A 386 -5.20 -11.09 28.89
N PHE A 387 -4.21 -10.24 29.17
CA PHE A 387 -4.19 -8.78 29.03
C PHE A 387 -3.74 -8.46 27.58
N PHE A 388 -3.29 -7.28 27.11
CA PHE A 388 -2.51 -7.17 25.82
C PHE A 388 -1.61 -5.93 25.63
N ILE A 389 -0.40 -6.01 25.01
CA ILE A 389 0.48 -4.82 24.85
C ILE A 389 0.42 -4.25 23.45
N TYR A 390 0.28 -2.93 23.40
CA TYR A 390 0.70 -2.11 22.28
C TYR A 390 1.61 -0.99 22.80
N MET A 391 2.90 -1.02 22.46
CA MET A 391 3.82 0.07 22.77
C MET A 391 3.99 1.03 21.58
N HIS A 392 4.76 2.10 21.80
CA HIS A 392 5.18 3.07 20.80
C HIS A 392 4.05 3.89 20.17
N LEU A 393 2.81 3.82 20.69
CA LEU A 393 1.65 4.55 20.16
C LEU A 393 1.86 6.08 20.15
N SER A 394 1.45 6.73 19.06
CA SER A 394 1.33 8.20 18.97
C SER A 394 0.08 8.71 19.68
N LYS A 395 -1.01 7.92 19.63
CA LYS A 395 -2.34 8.29 20.12
C LYS A 395 -3.09 7.04 20.59
N ARG A 396 -3.75 7.14 21.74
CA ARG A 396 -4.81 6.21 22.18
C ARG A 396 -6.18 6.80 21.80
N LEU A 397 -7.12 5.95 21.42
CA LEU A 397 -8.52 6.31 21.21
C LEU A 397 -9.43 5.84 22.35
N VAL A 398 -9.01 4.80 23.08
CA VAL A 398 -9.78 4.15 24.16
C VAL A 398 -9.20 4.44 25.54
N LYS A 399 -10.01 4.24 26.59
CA LYS A 399 -9.70 4.50 28.00
C LYS A 399 -9.73 3.21 28.84
N GLU A 400 -9.19 3.25 30.06
CA GLU A 400 -9.37 2.15 31.04
C GLU A 400 -10.87 1.91 31.32
N ASP A 401 -11.23 0.66 31.59
CA ASP A 401 -12.60 0.13 31.73
C ASP A 401 -13.51 0.23 30.48
N GLU A 402 -13.02 0.75 29.35
CA GLU A 402 -13.76 0.76 28.09
C GLU A 402 -13.84 -0.65 27.49
N TYR A 403 -15.04 -1.09 27.08
CA TYR A 403 -15.19 -2.33 26.31
C TYR A 403 -14.93 -2.09 24.83
N VAL A 404 -14.06 -2.91 24.23
CA VAL A 404 -13.71 -2.86 22.81
C VAL A 404 -14.03 -4.17 22.11
N LYS A 405 -14.23 -4.10 20.79
CA LYS A 405 -14.44 -5.28 19.93
C LYS A 405 -13.23 -5.59 19.06
N ALA A 406 -13.07 -6.85 18.66
CA ALA A 406 -12.08 -7.25 17.67
C ALA A 406 -12.27 -6.42 16.37
N GLY A 407 -11.21 -5.72 15.95
CA GLY A 407 -11.22 -4.78 14.82
C GLY A 407 -11.61 -3.34 15.17
N GLN A 408 -11.88 -3.00 16.43
CA GLN A 408 -11.99 -1.60 16.84
C GLN A 408 -10.60 -0.95 16.81
N ILE A 409 -10.47 0.22 16.16
CA ILE A 409 -9.24 1.02 16.23
C ILE A 409 -9.12 1.57 17.65
N ILE A 410 -8.07 1.16 18.35
CA ILE A 410 -7.77 1.57 19.74
C ILE A 410 -6.68 2.64 19.83
N GLY A 411 -5.95 2.87 18.75
CA GLY A 411 -4.86 3.84 18.70
C GLY A 411 -4.19 3.94 17.33
N TYR A 412 -3.10 4.69 17.28
CA TYR A 412 -2.23 4.84 16.10
C TYR A 412 -0.78 4.63 16.50
N SER A 413 0.02 4.01 15.63
CA SER A 413 1.44 3.80 15.86
C SER A 413 2.25 5.11 15.79
N GLY A 414 3.34 5.16 16.56
CA GLY A 414 4.20 6.33 16.69
C GLY A 414 5.62 5.91 17.04
N VAL A 415 6.27 6.69 17.90
CA VAL A 415 7.60 6.39 18.46
C VAL A 415 7.68 6.77 19.95
N SER A 416 6.63 6.47 20.72
CA SER A 416 6.63 6.72 22.18
C SER A 416 7.65 5.84 22.91
N GLY A 417 8.25 6.36 23.98
CA GLY A 417 9.36 5.71 24.69
C GLY A 417 10.75 5.98 24.11
N SER A 418 11.78 5.87 24.96
CA SER A 418 13.17 6.24 24.64
C SER A 418 13.83 5.34 23.59
N ILE A 419 13.38 4.09 23.47
CA ILE A 419 13.95 3.09 22.55
C ILE A 419 13.44 3.20 21.10
N ALA A 420 12.32 3.89 20.87
CA ALA A 420 11.71 4.07 19.55
C ALA A 420 11.89 5.50 18.98
N ASN A 421 12.02 6.51 19.85
CA ASN A 421 12.25 7.88 19.39
C ASN A 421 13.63 8.03 18.72
N GLY A 422 13.64 8.48 17.46
CA GLY A 422 14.86 8.75 16.70
C GLY A 422 15.54 7.52 16.05
N ILE A 423 14.85 6.38 15.94
CA ILE A 423 15.39 5.17 15.26
C ILE A 423 14.87 5.06 13.81
N PRO A 424 15.62 4.36 12.92
CA PRO A 424 15.22 4.07 11.54
C PRO A 424 14.56 2.68 11.40
N SER A 425 13.74 2.28 12.36
CA SER A 425 12.91 1.08 12.27
C SER A 425 11.58 1.34 12.97
N PRO A 426 10.60 1.96 12.27
CA PRO A 426 9.30 2.26 12.84
C PRO A 426 8.46 0.97 12.95
N HIS A 427 7.91 0.73 14.13
CA HIS A 427 7.18 -0.49 14.43
C HIS A 427 6.14 -0.29 15.53
N LEU A 428 5.08 -1.10 15.46
CA LEU A 428 4.30 -1.47 16.63
C LEU A 428 5.06 -2.60 17.34
N HIS A 429 5.39 -2.41 18.62
CA HIS A 429 5.87 -3.49 19.47
C HIS A 429 4.69 -4.10 20.24
N LEU A 430 4.51 -5.42 20.09
CA LEU A 430 3.38 -6.18 20.61
C LEU A 430 3.87 -7.27 21.59
N GLU A 431 3.62 -7.08 22.90
CA GLU A 431 3.92 -8.07 23.95
C GLU A 431 2.71 -8.79 24.56
N ILE A 432 3.02 -9.97 25.07
CA ILE A 432 2.21 -11.16 25.01
C ILE A 432 2.60 -12.07 26.22
N ALA A 433 2.06 -11.75 27.41
CA ALA A 433 2.18 -12.41 28.74
C ALA A 433 0.87 -12.58 29.59
N THR A 434 0.80 -13.55 30.51
CA THR A 434 -0.40 -13.82 31.36
C THR A 434 -0.54 -12.97 32.64
N VAL A 435 0.00 -11.74 32.71
CA VAL A 435 -0.06 -10.86 33.91
C VAL A 435 -0.11 -9.36 33.56
N LYS A 436 -1.02 -8.57 34.19
CA LYS A 436 -1.25 -7.12 33.90
C LYS A 436 0.05 -6.29 33.75
N ASN A 437 1.02 -6.49 34.64
CA ASN A 437 2.36 -5.95 34.48
C ASN A 437 3.37 -7.11 34.38
N ALA A 438 3.93 -7.28 33.18
CA ALA A 438 4.96 -8.28 32.90
C ALA A 438 6.38 -7.70 32.88
N TYR A 439 6.59 -6.40 33.09
CA TYR A 439 7.92 -5.78 33.01
C TYR A 439 8.89 -6.44 34.01
N GLY A 440 10.13 -6.68 33.58
CA GLY A 440 11.14 -7.41 34.37
C GLY A 440 10.90 -8.92 34.59
N THR A 441 9.67 -9.44 34.45
CA THR A 441 9.34 -10.86 34.74
C THR A 441 9.96 -11.89 33.77
N GLY A 442 10.45 -11.45 32.62
CA GLY A 442 11.15 -12.30 31.65
C GLY A 442 10.25 -13.21 30.82
N GLU A 443 10.76 -14.40 30.49
CA GLU A 443 10.17 -15.33 29.52
C GLU A 443 9.03 -16.19 30.09
N ASN A 444 9.02 -16.48 31.40
CA ASN A 444 8.06 -17.39 32.03
C ASN A 444 6.60 -16.90 32.03
N LYS A 445 6.38 -15.57 31.99
CA LYS A 445 5.04 -15.01 31.79
C LYS A 445 4.69 -14.83 30.32
N ARG A 446 5.66 -14.76 29.41
CA ARG A 446 5.48 -14.41 27.99
C ARG A 446 5.49 -15.58 27.00
N THR A 447 5.12 -15.30 25.77
CA THR A 447 5.34 -16.11 24.56
C THR A 447 5.29 -15.17 23.33
N ASN A 448 5.50 -15.70 22.14
CA ASN A 448 5.44 -14.95 20.89
C ASN A 448 4.01 -14.55 20.50
N PRO A 449 3.83 -13.46 19.75
CA PRO A 449 2.61 -13.19 19.00
C PRO A 449 2.25 -14.10 17.82
N ALA A 450 3.14 -14.96 17.33
CA ALA A 450 3.02 -15.52 15.99
C ALA A 450 2.33 -16.89 15.77
N ARG A 451 1.54 -17.50 16.70
CA ARG A 451 0.44 -18.41 16.24
C ARG A 451 -0.86 -17.66 15.92
N PHE A 452 -1.02 -16.43 16.41
CA PHE A 452 -2.23 -15.65 16.15
C PHE A 452 -2.21 -14.91 14.80
N ILE A 453 -1.09 -14.28 14.46
CA ILE A 453 -1.02 -13.25 13.42
C ILE A 453 -0.70 -13.89 12.06
N LYS A 454 -1.50 -13.58 11.01
CA LYS A 454 -1.24 -14.04 9.62
C LYS A 454 -0.12 -13.20 9.00
N LEU A 455 1.11 -13.41 9.46
CA LEU A 455 2.29 -12.65 9.03
C LEU A 455 2.53 -12.73 7.52
N ASN A 456 2.42 -11.59 6.86
CA ASN A 456 2.76 -11.41 5.46
C ASN A 456 4.29 -11.21 5.29
N SER A 457 4.77 -11.24 4.03
CA SER A 457 6.19 -11.05 3.73
C SER A 457 6.72 -9.73 4.28
N TYR A 458 7.83 -9.79 5.01
CA TYR A 458 8.57 -8.61 5.47
C TYR A 458 9.50 -8.02 4.40
N ASP A 459 9.73 -8.73 3.29
CA ASP A 459 10.57 -8.24 2.19
C ASP A 459 9.76 -7.31 1.28
N THR A 460 9.53 -6.07 1.75
CA THR A 460 8.70 -5.08 1.06
C THR A 460 9.41 -3.72 0.99
N LYS A 461 9.28 -3.05 -0.16
CA LYS A 461 9.96 -1.79 -0.50
C LYS A 461 9.65 -0.63 0.45
N ASP A 462 8.49 -0.63 1.11
CA ASP A 462 8.12 0.39 2.09
C ASP A 462 8.99 0.33 3.37
N GLN A 463 9.54 -0.84 3.74
CA GLN A 463 10.53 -0.93 4.82
C GLN A 463 11.90 -0.39 4.38
N ASP A 464 12.32 -0.68 3.15
CA ASP A 464 13.60 -0.24 2.56
C ASP A 464 13.68 1.29 2.37
N GLU A 465 12.52 1.95 2.32
CA GLU A 465 12.42 3.41 2.32
C GLU A 465 12.22 4.00 3.72
N ALA A 466 11.51 3.31 4.61
CA ALA A 466 11.36 3.76 6.00
C ALA A 466 12.71 3.78 6.75
N VAL A 467 13.61 2.84 6.47
CA VAL A 467 14.96 2.78 7.08
C VAL A 467 15.87 3.95 6.66
N ASP A 468 15.55 4.65 5.57
CA ASP A 468 16.26 5.87 5.14
C ASP A 468 15.80 7.14 5.91
N TYR A 469 14.98 6.98 6.96
CA TYR A 469 14.53 8.06 7.85
C TYR A 469 14.57 7.65 9.32
N LYS A 470 14.87 8.62 10.20
CA LYS A 470 14.64 8.55 11.65
C LYS A 470 13.40 9.34 12.02
N TYR A 471 12.52 8.77 12.83
CA TYR A 471 11.21 9.33 13.19
C TYR A 471 11.19 9.84 14.64
N TYR A 472 10.45 10.90 14.90
CA TYR A 472 10.41 11.59 16.20
C TYR A 472 8.98 11.79 16.71
N GLN A 473 8.82 11.91 18.03
CA GLN A 473 7.51 12.03 18.69
C GLN A 473 6.72 13.30 18.35
N ASP A 474 7.39 14.35 17.86
CA ASP A 474 6.76 15.57 17.30
C ASP A 474 6.17 15.36 15.89
N GLY A 475 6.28 14.14 15.34
CA GLY A 475 5.90 13.79 13.99
C GLY A 475 6.92 14.20 12.93
N THR A 476 8.07 14.77 13.30
CA THR A 476 9.15 15.04 12.33
C THR A 476 9.86 13.75 11.94
N LYS A 477 10.43 13.74 10.73
CA LYS A 477 11.35 12.70 10.26
C LYS A 477 12.60 13.34 9.67
N LYS A 478 13.77 12.79 9.97
CA LYS A 478 15.07 13.26 9.45
C LYS A 478 15.67 12.17 8.58
N LYS A 479 16.12 12.53 7.37
CA LYS A 479 16.75 11.57 6.45
C LYS A 479 18.01 10.99 7.10
N TRP A 480 18.18 9.68 7.01
CA TRP A 480 19.24 8.90 7.62
C TRP A 480 19.84 7.96 6.57
N SER A 481 21.17 7.85 6.52
CA SER A 481 21.81 6.85 5.66
C SER A 481 21.90 5.54 6.42
N ALA A 482 20.99 4.60 6.10
CA ALA A 482 21.05 3.26 6.65
C ALA A 482 22.40 2.57 6.30
N PRO A 483 22.96 1.70 7.16
CA PRO A 483 24.09 0.84 6.80
C PRO A 483 23.65 -0.21 5.75
N LYS A 484 23.71 0.17 4.47
CA LYS A 484 23.24 -0.66 3.34
C LYS A 484 24.23 -1.77 2.98
N ASN A 485 24.36 -2.75 3.88
CA ASN A 485 24.87 -4.07 3.54
C ASN A 485 23.89 -4.73 2.55
N ASP A 486 24.22 -4.68 1.26
CA ASP A 486 23.32 -5.10 0.17
C ASP A 486 23.23 -6.63 0.07
N HIS A 487 22.50 -7.24 1.00
CA HIS A 487 22.32 -8.69 1.09
C HIS A 487 21.33 -9.28 0.05
N ARG A 488 20.92 -8.52 -0.98
CA ARG A 488 20.05 -8.99 -2.09
C ARG A 488 20.81 -9.84 -3.13
N LYS A 489 21.74 -10.66 -2.64
CA LYS A 489 22.62 -11.59 -3.38
C LYS A 489 22.88 -12.88 -2.60
N LEU A 490 22.03 -13.19 -1.62
CA LEU A 490 21.98 -14.43 -0.84
C LEU A 490 20.59 -15.04 -0.99
#